data_AF-A0A087U4M7-F1
#
_entry.id   AF-A0A087U4M7-F1
#
_cell.length_a   1.000
_cell.length_b   1.000
_cell.length_c   1.000
_cell.angle_alpha   90.00
_cell.angle_beta   90.00
_cell.angle_gamma   90.00
#
_symmetry.space_group_name_H-M   'P 1'
#
loop_
_entity.id
_entity.type
_entity.pdbx_description
1 polymer ?
#
loop_
_entity_poly.entity_id
_entity_poly.type
_entity_poly.pdbx_seq_one_letter_code
_entity_poly.pdbx_strand_id
1 'polypeptide(L)'
;MSFQQCEFNFGRTPFRFPPNVSFQSFNNCATLSEEEKIILPRHIRLEKLRQASVREDSCSLCFDGSATVTLDPCHHTGFCTQCALQLEVCPMCRSAIDERVEVG
;
A
#
# COMPACT_ATOMS: atom_id res chain seq x y z
N MET A 1 -27.69 -16.68 10.43
CA MET A 1 -26.98 -16.11 11.60
C MET A 1 -27.18 -14.61 11.54
N SER A 2 -27.83 -14.01 12.53
CA SER A 2 -27.99 -12.55 12.59
C SER A 2 -26.63 -11.92 12.87
N PHE A 3 -26.13 -11.09 11.96
CA PHE A 3 -24.91 -10.32 12.21
C PHE A 3 -25.17 -9.36 13.39
N GLN A 4 -24.61 -9.65 14.56
CA GLN A 4 -24.69 -8.76 15.69
C GLN A 4 -23.59 -7.72 15.55
N GLN A 5 -23.99 -6.47 15.29
CA GLN A 5 -23.07 -5.35 15.27
C GLN A 5 -23.03 -4.74 16.68
N CYS A 6 -21.83 -4.56 17.22
CA CYS A 6 -21.61 -3.86 18.49
C CYS A 6 -20.98 -2.50 18.18
N GLU A 7 -21.61 -1.43 18.65
CA GLU A 7 -21.05 -0.09 18.60
C GLU A 7 -20.22 0.15 19.86
N PHE A 8 -18.94 0.52 19.67
CA PHE A 8 -18.05 0.91 20.75
C PHE A 8 -17.84 2.42 20.71
N ASN A 9 -18.18 3.10 21.80
CA ASN A 9 -17.87 4.51 21.99
C ASN A 9 -16.51 4.63 22.68
N PHE A 10 -15.50 5.16 22.00
CA PHE A 10 -14.16 5.45 22.56
C PHE A 10 -13.97 6.93 22.94
N GLY A 11 -15.06 7.66 23.19
CA GLY A 11 -15.08 9.10 23.45
C GLY A 11 -15.62 9.94 22.30
N ARG A 12 -16.29 9.31 21.32
CA ARG A 12 -17.04 10.00 20.27
C ARG A 12 -18.20 10.81 20.83
N THR A 13 -18.87 10.26 21.85
CA THR A 13 -19.90 10.93 22.63
C THR A 13 -19.59 10.77 24.13
N PRO A 14 -20.18 11.59 25.03
CA PRO A 14 -20.00 11.41 26.46
C PRO A 14 -20.31 9.96 26.90
N PHE A 15 -19.43 9.36 27.70
CA PHE A 15 -19.64 8.00 28.19
C PHE A 15 -20.91 7.93 29.05
N ARG A 16 -21.79 6.96 28.76
CA ARG A 16 -23.01 6.74 29.55
C ARG A 16 -22.70 6.37 31.01
N PHE A 17 -21.60 5.66 31.21
CA PHE A 17 -21.10 5.23 32.52
C PHE A 17 -19.60 5.53 32.61
N PRO A 18 -19.19 6.78 32.89
CA PRO A 18 -17.78 7.13 33.00
C PRO A 18 -17.17 6.51 34.28
N PRO A 19 -15.89 6.14 34.27
CA PRO A 19 -15.23 5.61 35.46
C PRO A 19 -15.03 6.70 36.52
N ASN A 20 -15.06 6.30 37.81
CA ASN A 20 -14.84 7.21 38.94
C ASN A 20 -13.35 7.43 39.26
N VAL A 21 -12.55 7.55 38.20
CA VAL A 21 -11.10 7.86 38.25
C VAL A 21 -10.79 8.84 37.11
N SER A 22 -9.66 9.54 37.17
CA SER A 22 -9.21 10.35 36.04
C SER A 22 -8.99 9.46 34.81
N PHE A 23 -9.65 9.79 33.69
CA PHE A 23 -9.48 9.10 32.42
C PHE A 23 -9.34 10.10 31.28
N GLN A 24 -8.79 9.64 30.16
CA GLN A 24 -8.73 10.36 28.91
C GLN A 24 -9.47 9.56 27.85
N SER A 25 -10.11 10.25 26.90
CA SER A 25 -10.70 9.59 25.73
C SER A 25 -9.76 9.72 24.52
N PHE A 26 -9.93 8.88 23.50
CA PHE A 26 -9.08 8.93 22.29
C PHE A 26 -9.17 10.30 21.61
N ASN A 27 -10.34 10.93 21.68
CA ASN A 27 -10.60 12.25 21.09
C ASN A 27 -9.93 13.41 21.84
N ASN A 28 -9.35 13.17 23.02
CA ASN A 28 -8.57 14.18 23.74
C ASN A 28 -7.16 14.36 23.12
N CYS A 29 -6.66 13.36 22.39
CA CYS A 29 -5.30 13.34 21.86
C CYS A 29 -5.24 13.26 20.33
N ALA A 30 -6.34 12.87 19.66
CA ALA A 30 -6.42 12.77 18.21
C ALA A 30 -7.84 13.08 17.72
N THR A 31 -7.95 13.72 16.55
CA THR A 31 -9.25 13.98 15.90
C THR A 31 -9.19 13.50 14.46
N LEU A 32 -10.22 12.78 14.03
CA LEU A 32 -10.42 12.44 12.62
C LEU A 32 -11.34 13.47 11.97
N SER A 33 -11.06 13.83 10.72
CA SER A 33 -11.99 14.58 9.88
C SER A 33 -13.24 13.75 9.56
N GLU A 34 -14.31 14.38 9.07
CA GLU A 34 -15.51 13.64 8.67
C GLU A 34 -15.22 12.65 7.53
N GLU A 35 -14.30 13.01 6.63
CA GLU A 35 -13.85 12.16 5.54
C GLU A 35 -13.09 10.93 6.03
N GLU A 36 -12.24 11.08 7.06
CA GLU A 36 -11.46 10.00 7.66
C GLU A 36 -12.32 9.03 8.49
N LYS A 37 -13.50 9.46 8.94
CA LYS A 37 -14.47 8.61 9.67
C LYS A 37 -15.22 7.65 8.74
N ILE A 38 -15.18 7.87 7.42
CA ILE A 38 -15.91 7.05 6.46
C ILE A 38 -15.17 5.72 6.25
N ILE A 39 -15.76 4.63 6.73
CA ILE A 39 -15.33 3.28 6.37
C ILE A 39 -15.82 2.99 4.95
N LEU A 40 -14.94 3.15 3.97
CA LEU A 40 -15.26 2.86 2.58
C LEU A 40 -15.59 1.36 2.40
N PRO A 41 -16.65 1.02 1.65
CA PRO A 41 -16.89 -0.34 1.20
C PRO A 41 -15.64 -0.94 0.56
N ARG A 42 -15.40 -2.24 0.82
CA ARG A 42 -14.17 -2.92 0.40
C ARG A 42 -13.82 -2.69 -1.07
N HIS A 43 -14.80 -2.77 -1.97
CA HIS A 43 -14.57 -2.59 -3.41
C HIS A 43 -14.12 -1.15 -3.76
N ILE A 44 -14.68 -0.12 -3.12
CA ILE A 44 -14.30 1.29 -3.32
C ILE A 44 -12.90 1.54 -2.76
N ARG A 45 -12.61 1.02 -1.58
CA ARG A 45 -11.26 1.14 -0.98
C ARG A 45 -10.21 0.48 -1.88
N LEU A 46 -10.48 -0.71 -2.40
CA LEU A 46 -9.57 -1.41 -3.32
C LEU A 46 -9.36 -0.63 -4.62
N GLU A 47 -10.42 -0.04 -5.17
CA GLU A 47 -10.32 0.77 -6.38
C GLU A 47 -9.50 2.05 -6.16
N LYS A 48 -9.72 2.75 -5.04
CA LYS A 48 -8.89 3.91 -4.66
C LYS A 48 -7.41 3.54 -4.47
N LEU A 49 -7.12 2.37 -3.89
CA LEU A 49 -5.74 1.90 -3.75
C LEU A 49 -5.09 1.59 -5.11
N ARG A 50 -5.85 1.09 -6.09
CA ARG A 50 -5.37 0.96 -7.47
C ARG A 50 -5.09 2.33 -8.10
N GLN A 51 -5.92 3.32 -7.80
CA GLN A 51 -5.81 4.70 -8.32
C GLN A 51 -4.75 5.55 -7.61
N ALA A 52 -4.25 5.15 -6.44
CA ALA A 52 -3.16 5.82 -5.73
C ALA A 52 -1.79 5.55 -6.41
N SER A 53 -1.79 5.66 -7.73
CA SER A 53 -0.94 4.96 -8.69
C SER A 53 0.55 5.09 -8.40
N VAL A 54 1.16 3.94 -8.10
CA VAL A 54 2.51 3.70 -8.61
C VAL A 54 2.42 3.85 -10.13
N ARG A 55 3.35 4.61 -10.74
CA ARG A 55 3.28 4.87 -12.17
C ARG A 55 3.35 3.54 -12.92
N GLU A 56 2.64 3.42 -14.04
CA GLU A 56 2.63 2.18 -14.83
C GLU A 56 4.04 1.81 -15.32
N ASP A 57 4.92 2.81 -15.47
CA ASP A 57 6.32 2.65 -15.82
C ASP A 57 7.25 2.47 -14.61
N SER A 58 6.75 2.33 -13.38
CA SER A 58 7.62 2.14 -12.21
C SER A 58 8.21 0.74 -12.15
N CYS A 59 9.43 0.65 -11.61
CA CYS A 59 10.11 -0.61 -11.35
C CYS A 59 9.28 -1.50 -10.41
N SER A 60 9.08 -2.75 -10.84
CA SER A 60 8.34 -3.78 -10.10
C SER A 60 8.99 -4.23 -8.78
N LEU A 61 10.23 -3.81 -8.51
CA LEU A 61 10.98 -4.18 -7.30
C LEU A 61 10.96 -3.06 -6.25
N CYS A 62 11.33 -1.84 -6.63
CA CYS A 62 11.36 -0.71 -5.70
C CYS A 62 10.08 0.14 -5.69
N PHE A 63 9.24 0.05 -6.74
CA PHE A 63 8.07 0.90 -6.96
C PHE A 63 8.39 2.42 -6.93
N ASP A 64 9.65 2.79 -7.19
CA ASP A 64 10.17 4.16 -7.15
C ASP A 64 10.68 4.60 -8.53
N GLY A 65 11.86 4.12 -8.94
CA GLY A 65 12.45 4.48 -10.24
C GLY A 65 11.71 3.89 -11.45
N SER A 66 11.82 4.53 -12.61
CA SER A 66 11.22 4.03 -13.87
C SER A 66 11.87 2.73 -14.35
N ALA A 67 11.06 1.86 -14.95
CA ALA A 67 11.39 0.55 -15.46
C ALA A 67 12.03 0.64 -16.85
N THR A 68 13.30 1.00 -16.89
CA THR A 68 14.05 1.27 -18.12
C THR A 68 14.98 0.14 -18.54
N VAL A 69 14.94 -1.05 -17.93
CA VAL A 69 15.87 -2.14 -18.25
C VAL A 69 15.16 -3.37 -18.82
N THR A 70 15.77 -3.95 -19.86
CA THR A 70 15.47 -5.29 -20.41
C THR A 70 16.60 -6.25 -20.04
N LEU A 71 16.25 -7.46 -19.61
CA LEU A 71 17.22 -8.52 -19.24
C LEU A 71 17.41 -9.52 -20.37
N ASP A 72 18.63 -9.66 -20.90
CA ASP A 72 18.96 -10.65 -21.93
C ASP A 72 19.51 -11.95 -21.31
N PRO A 73 19.19 -13.13 -21.89
CA PRO A 73 18.47 -13.35 -23.16
C PRO A 73 16.93 -13.50 -23.01
N CYS A 74 16.38 -13.33 -21.82
CA CYS A 74 14.96 -13.62 -21.56
C CYS A 74 13.98 -12.50 -21.97
N HIS A 75 14.51 -11.31 -22.26
CA HIS A 75 13.81 -10.09 -22.63
C HIS A 75 12.71 -9.62 -21.65
N HIS A 76 12.78 -10.02 -20.37
CA HIS A 76 11.86 -9.49 -19.36
C HIS A 76 12.24 -8.05 -18.99
N THR A 77 11.23 -7.19 -18.91
CA THR A 77 11.30 -5.78 -18.52
C THR A 77 10.67 -5.56 -17.14
N GLY A 78 10.57 -4.31 -16.69
CA GLY A 78 9.92 -3.95 -15.43
C GLY A 78 10.89 -3.59 -14.31
N PHE A 79 12.15 -3.31 -14.63
CA PHE A 79 13.21 -3.03 -13.64
C PHE A 79 13.87 -1.69 -13.91
N CYS A 80 14.11 -0.90 -12.86
CA CYS A 80 15.01 0.24 -12.98
C CYS A 80 16.46 -0.25 -12.98
N THR A 81 17.37 0.63 -13.41
CA THR A 81 18.82 0.36 -13.50
C THR A 81 19.40 -0.10 -12.16
N GLN A 82 19.08 0.59 -11.06
CA GLN A 82 19.60 0.26 -9.73
C GLN A 82 19.14 -1.12 -9.22
N CYS A 83 17.89 -1.50 -9.49
CA CYS A 83 17.38 -2.80 -9.09
C CYS A 83 17.92 -3.91 -10.01
N ALA A 84 18.02 -3.66 -11.32
CA ALA A 84 18.53 -4.63 -12.27
C ALA A 84 19.97 -5.05 -11.98
N LEU A 85 20.82 -4.11 -11.52
CA LEU A 85 22.22 -4.40 -11.14
C LEU A 85 22.36 -5.35 -9.96
N GLN A 86 21.33 -5.49 -9.11
CA GLN A 86 21.33 -6.39 -7.95
C GLN A 86 20.85 -7.81 -8.28
N LEU A 87 20.36 -8.04 -9.50
CA LEU A 87 19.83 -9.34 -9.93
C LEU A 87 20.94 -10.21 -10.51
N GLU A 88 21.09 -11.45 -10.07
CA GLU A 88 21.96 -12.45 -10.73
C GLU A 88 21.20 -13.30 -11.76
N VAL A 89 19.90 -13.50 -11.50
CA VAL A 89 18.97 -14.24 -12.37
C VAL A 89 17.69 -13.44 -12.53
N CYS A 90 17.00 -13.61 -13.66
CA CYS A 90 15.74 -12.94 -13.92
C CYS A 90 14.68 -13.35 -12.88
N PRO A 91 14.03 -12.43 -12.14
CA PRO A 91 13.03 -12.79 -11.15
C PRO A 91 11.73 -13.34 -11.77
N MET A 92 11.50 -13.09 -13.06
CA MET A 92 10.29 -13.53 -13.77
C MET A 92 10.40 -14.99 -14.23
N CYS A 93 11.54 -15.39 -14.82
CA CYS A 93 11.71 -16.72 -15.43
C CYS A 93 12.89 -17.52 -14.89
N ARG A 94 13.71 -16.94 -14.00
CA ARG A 94 14.91 -17.55 -13.40
C ARG A 94 16.05 -17.88 -14.36
N SER A 95 16.00 -17.39 -15.61
CA SER A 95 17.13 -17.46 -16.54
C SER A 95 18.31 -16.64 -16.01
N ALA A 96 19.54 -17.08 -16.30
CA ALA A 96 20.73 -16.29 -16.08
C ALA A 96 20.66 -14.96 -16.85
N ILE A 97 21.22 -13.90 -16.27
CA ILE A 97 21.26 -12.58 -16.91
C ILE A 97 22.66 -12.37 -17.49
N ASP A 98 22.72 -12.35 -18.82
CA ASP A 98 23.98 -12.14 -19.55
C ASP A 98 24.22 -10.63 -19.73
N GLU A 99 23.17 -9.88 -20.11
CA GLU A 99 23.25 -8.44 -20.36
C GLU A 99 22.01 -7.69 -19.83
N ARG A 100 22.19 -6.41 -19.50
CA ARG A 100 21.15 -5.48 -19.05
C ARG A 100 21.11 -4.31 -20.01
N VAL A 101 20.08 -4.24 -20.84
CA VAL A 101 19.95 -3.22 -21.88
C VAL A 101 19.00 -2.13 -21.41
N GLU A 102 19.45 -0.87 -21.41
CA GLU A 102 18.59 0.29 -21.14
C GLU A 102 17.69 0.57 -22.36
N VAL A 103 16.38 0.60 -22.12
CA VAL A 103 15.35 1.01 -23.08
C VAL A 103 15.08 2.49 -22.83
N GLY A 104 15.58 3.33 -23.74
CA GLY A 104 15.35 4.78 -23.73
C GLY A 104 13.99 5.18 -24.28
#